data_AF-A0A8T4YUY7-F1
#
_entry.id   AF-A0A8T4YUY7-F1
#
_cell.length_a   1.000
_cell.length_b   1.000
_cell.length_c   1.000
_cell.angle_alpha   90.00
_cell.angle_beta   90.00
_cell.angle_gamma   90.00
#
_symmetry.space_group_name_H-M   'P 1'
#
loop_
_entity.id
_entity.type
_entity.pdbx_description
1 polymer ?
#
loop_
_entity_poly.entity_id
_entity_poly.type
_entity_poly.pdbx_seq_one_letter_code
_entity_poly.pdbx_strand_id
1 'polypeptide(L)'
;MSKRLAAGALLFILGFVTYQVGDSLIPKENQMMMELFSGLLPKDIPTETFGLLLQFGGGIAAILGLIVCLNSLGRPVVRIQPVAAGSPEASAAPEKQRCKFCGGTLELDSVFCPVCGRSQK
;
A
#
# COMPACT_ATOMS: atom_id res chain seq x y z
N MET A 1 6.40 12.08 -12.10
CA MET A 1 5.69 10.83 -12.42
C MET A 1 6.69 9.84 -12.99
N SER A 2 6.80 8.62 -12.46
CA SER A 2 7.70 7.62 -13.04
C SER A 2 7.31 7.34 -14.48
N LYS A 3 8.27 7.42 -15.43
CA LYS A 3 8.02 7.13 -16.85
C LYS A 3 7.32 5.78 -17.06
N ARG A 4 7.60 4.82 -16.18
CA ARG A 4 6.97 3.49 -16.15
C ARG A 4 5.49 3.53 -15.75
N LEU A 5 5.11 4.41 -14.81
CA LEU A 5 3.72 4.58 -14.39
C LEU A 5 2.90 5.27 -15.48
N ALA A 6 3.47 6.28 -16.15
CA ALA A 6 2.84 6.90 -17.31
C ALA A 6 2.64 5.91 -18.45
N ALA A 7 3.66 5.10 -18.77
CA ALA A 7 3.55 4.07 -19.80
C ALA A 7 2.50 3.00 -19.44
N GLY A 8 2.46 2.52 -18.20
CA GLY A 8 1.45 1.56 -17.74
C GLY A 8 0.04 2.13 -17.80
N ALA A 9 -0.15 3.39 -17.38
CA ALA A 9 -1.46 4.05 -17.41
C ALA A 9 -1.96 4.23 -18.86
N LEU A 10 -1.06 4.60 -19.77
CA LEU A 10 -1.40 4.78 -21.18
C LEU A 10 -1.76 3.43 -21.83
N LEU A 11 -1.03 2.36 -21.50
CA LEU A 11 -1.35 1.00 -21.94
C LEU A 11 -2.70 0.52 -21.38
N PHE A 12 -2.99 0.81 -20.10
CA PHE A 12 -4.27 0.49 -19.47
C PHE A 12 -5.43 1.19 -20.17
N ILE A 13 -5.31 2.50 -20.38
CA ILE A 13 -6.35 3.31 -21.05
C ILE A 13 -6.55 2.81 -22.49
N LEU A 14 -5.47 2.61 -23.25
CA LEU A 14 -5.57 2.13 -24.62
C LEU A 14 -6.21 0.74 -24.69
N GLY A 15 -5.80 -0.18 -23.81
CA GLY A 15 -6.39 -1.52 -23.72
C GLY A 15 -7.87 -1.50 -23.33
N PHE A 16 -8.26 -0.59 -22.42
CA PHE A 16 -9.65 -0.44 -22.03
C PHE A 16 -10.52 0.13 -23.16
N VAL A 17 -10.00 1.11 -23.91
CA VAL A 17 -10.69 1.67 -25.07
C VAL A 17 -10.85 0.61 -26.17
N THR A 18 -9.80 -0.16 -26.47
CA THR A 18 -9.90 -1.25 -27.47
C THR A 18 -10.84 -2.36 -27.03
N TYR A 19 -10.88 -2.67 -25.72
CA TYR A 19 -11.86 -3.59 -25.15
C TYR A 19 -13.30 -3.11 -25.38
N GLN A 20 -13.60 -1.84 -25.08
CA GLN A 20 -14.94 -1.26 -25.27
C GLN A 20 -15.35 -1.19 -26.74
N VAL A 21 -14.39 -0.91 -27.64
CA VAL A 21 -14.65 -0.97 -29.09
C VAL A 21 -14.96 -2.39 -29.53
N GLY A 22 -14.21 -3.39 -29.06
CA GLY A 22 -14.47 -4.80 -29.36
C GLY A 22 -15.87 -5.23 -28.93
N ASP A 23 -16.27 -4.86 -27.70
CA ASP A 23 -17.61 -5.12 -27.16
C ASP A 23 -18.70 -4.41 -27.98
N SER A 24 -18.46 -3.18 -28.42
CA SER A 24 -19.40 -2.40 -29.26
C SER A 24 -19.58 -2.94 -30.68
N LEU A 25 -18.65 -3.76 -31.18
CA LEU A 25 -18.70 -4.35 -32.53
C LEU A 25 -19.48 -5.68 -32.59
N ILE A 26 -19.69 -6.33 -31.44
CA ILE A 26 -20.41 -7.60 -31.33
C ILE A 26 -21.92 -7.42 -31.56
N PRO A 27 -22.61 -6.43 -30.95
CA PRO A 27 -23.99 -6.14 -31.30
C PRO A 27 -24.05 -5.41 -32.65
N LYS A 28 -24.73 -6.02 -33.63
CA LYS A 28 -25.00 -5.49 -34.99
C LYS A 28 -25.79 -4.18 -35.05
N GLU A 29 -26.04 -3.54 -33.91
CA GLU A 29 -27.02 -2.47 -33.74
C GLU A 29 -26.47 -1.07 -34.06
N ASN A 30 -25.15 -0.86 -33.94
CA ASN A 30 -24.55 0.47 -34.13
C ASN A 30 -24.04 0.69 -35.57
N GLN A 31 -24.96 1.04 -36.47
CA GLN A 31 -24.66 1.44 -37.86
C GLN A 31 -23.61 2.57 -37.96
N MET A 32 -23.60 3.54 -37.04
CA MET A 32 -22.63 4.65 -37.05
C MET A 32 -21.19 4.23 -36.73
N MET A 33 -20.99 3.28 -35.81
CA MET A 33 -19.64 2.79 -35.49
C MET A 33 -19.08 1.96 -36.64
N MET A 34 -19.93 1.16 -37.29
CA MET A 34 -19.54 0.33 -38.43
C MET A 34 -18.94 1.17 -39.58
N GLU A 35 -19.48 2.37 -39.83
CA GLU A 35 -19.01 3.26 -40.87
C GLU A 35 -17.60 3.81 -40.56
N LEU A 36 -17.35 4.20 -39.32
CA LEU A 36 -16.05 4.69 -38.86
C LEU A 36 -14.96 3.60 -38.91
N PHE A 37 -15.33 2.35 -38.57
CA PHE A 37 -14.41 1.22 -38.59
C PHE A 37 -14.24 0.57 -39.96
N SER A 38 -15.12 0.86 -40.93
CA SER A 38 -15.05 0.29 -42.29
C SER A 38 -13.73 0.58 -43.02
N GLY A 39 -13.06 1.70 -42.70
CA GLY A 39 -11.75 2.05 -43.23
C GLY A 39 -10.57 1.38 -42.52
N LEU A 40 -10.77 0.86 -41.31
CA LEU A 40 -9.74 0.22 -40.49
C LEU A 40 -9.84 -1.32 -40.52
N LEU A 41 -11.02 -1.85 -40.88
CA LEU A 41 -11.32 -3.27 -40.88
C LEU A 41 -10.75 -3.97 -42.13
N PRO A 42 -10.00 -5.08 -41.96
CA PRO A 42 -9.63 -5.94 -43.08
C PRO A 42 -10.90 -6.59 -43.65
N LYS A 43 -11.14 -6.38 -44.95
CA LYS A 43 -12.33 -6.87 -45.68
C LYS A 43 -12.48 -8.40 -45.66
N ASP A 44 -11.40 -9.11 -45.32
CA ASP A 44 -11.35 -10.58 -45.36
C ASP A 44 -11.80 -11.26 -44.06
N ILE A 45 -12.05 -10.50 -42.97
CA ILE A 45 -12.37 -11.07 -41.65
C ILE A 45 -13.81 -10.72 -41.22
N PRO A 46 -14.61 -11.69 -40.73
CA PRO A 46 -15.93 -11.40 -40.17
C PRO A 46 -15.83 -10.49 -38.93
N THR A 47 -16.72 -9.50 -38.85
CA THR A 47 -16.70 -8.46 -37.80
C THR A 47 -16.85 -9.03 -36.39
N GLU A 48 -17.53 -10.16 -36.25
CA GLU A 48 -17.68 -10.89 -34.98
C GLU A 48 -16.33 -11.40 -34.46
N THR A 49 -15.52 -12.01 -35.34
CA THR A 49 -14.17 -12.48 -35.00
C THR A 49 -13.23 -11.32 -34.69
N PHE A 50 -13.34 -10.22 -35.44
CA PHE A 50 -12.54 -9.03 -35.18
C PHE A 50 -12.92 -8.34 -33.86
N GLY A 51 -14.22 -8.23 -33.55
CA GLY A 51 -14.72 -7.70 -32.28
C GLY A 51 -14.24 -8.53 -31.09
N LEU A 52 -14.32 -9.87 -31.19
CA LEU A 52 -13.77 -10.77 -30.18
C LEU A 52 -12.25 -10.59 -30.02
N LEU A 53 -11.50 -10.50 -31.12
CA LEU A 53 -10.05 -10.29 -31.09
C LEU A 53 -9.68 -8.99 -30.38
N LEU A 54 -10.39 -7.90 -30.68
CA LEU A 54 -10.22 -6.60 -30.02
C LEU A 54 -10.61 -6.64 -28.54
N GLN A 55 -11.69 -7.33 -28.20
CA GLN A 55 -12.14 -7.49 -26.82
C GLN A 55 -11.10 -8.23 -25.99
N PHE A 56 -10.69 -9.44 -26.40
CA PHE A 56 -9.67 -10.21 -25.68
C PHE A 56 -8.30 -9.51 -25.70
N GLY A 57 -7.90 -8.96 -26.84
CA GLY A 57 -6.63 -8.24 -26.99
C GLY A 57 -6.56 -6.99 -26.11
N GLY A 58 -7.63 -6.18 -26.11
CA GLY A 58 -7.75 -4.99 -25.28
C GLY A 58 -7.80 -5.31 -23.79
N GLY A 59 -8.54 -6.35 -23.41
CA GLY A 59 -8.61 -6.83 -22.02
C GLY A 59 -7.23 -7.27 -21.50
N ILE A 60 -6.49 -8.07 -22.27
CA ILE A 60 -5.13 -8.50 -21.90
C ILE A 60 -4.20 -7.29 -21.78
N ALA A 61 -4.23 -6.36 -22.75
CA ALA A 61 -3.42 -5.15 -22.72
C ALA A 61 -3.74 -4.28 -21.48
N ALA A 62 -5.02 -4.16 -21.11
CA ALA A 62 -5.45 -3.44 -19.93
C ALA A 62 -4.89 -4.10 -18.65
N ILE A 63 -5.02 -5.42 -18.50
CA ILE A 63 -4.49 -6.15 -17.34
C ILE A 63 -2.97 -5.96 -17.22
N LEU A 64 -2.23 -6.08 -18.32
CA LEU A 64 -0.79 -5.84 -18.34
C LEU A 64 -0.44 -4.39 -17.96
N GLY A 65 -1.17 -3.41 -18.47
CA GLY A 65 -1.02 -2.00 -18.10
C GLY A 65 -1.22 -1.75 -16.60
N LEU A 66 -2.25 -2.38 -16.02
CA LEU A 66 -2.54 -2.30 -14.60
C LEU A 66 -1.40 -2.91 -13.76
N ILE A 67 -0.89 -4.09 -14.14
CA ILE A 67 0.24 -4.75 -13.46
C ILE A 67 1.47 -3.84 -13.50
N VAL A 68 1.78 -3.21 -14.64
CA VAL A 68 2.90 -2.25 -14.76
C VAL A 68 2.69 -1.04 -13.85
N CYS A 69 1.47 -0.51 -13.76
CA CYS A 69 1.13 0.56 -12.83
C CYS A 69 1.40 0.17 -11.37
N LEU A 70 0.88 -0.98 -10.93
CA LEU A 70 1.03 -1.47 -9.56
C LEU A 70 2.51 -1.71 -9.20
N ASN A 71 3.27 -2.33 -10.10
CA ASN A 71 4.70 -2.54 -9.90
C ASN A 71 5.48 -1.22 -9.84
N SER A 72 5.03 -0.18 -10.55
CA SER A 72 5.66 1.15 -10.47
C SER A 72 5.32 1.92 -9.19
N LEU A 73 4.27 1.53 -8.46
CA LEU A 73 3.94 2.05 -7.12
C LEU A 73 4.73 1.36 -6.01
N GLY A 74 5.50 0.30 -6.34
CA GLY A 74 6.23 -0.58 -5.43
C GLY A 74 7.43 0.06 -4.72
N ARG A 75 7.18 1.13 -3.96
CA ARG A 75 7.88 1.43 -2.72
C ARG A 75 6.85 2.02 -1.75
N PRO A 76 6.12 1.20 -0.96
CA PRO A 76 5.54 1.74 0.26
C PRO A 76 6.73 2.27 1.05
N VAL A 77 6.89 3.59 1.07
CA VAL A 77 7.75 4.23 2.06
C VAL A 77 7.01 4.00 3.36
N VAL A 78 7.28 2.86 3.98
CA VAL A 78 6.98 2.63 5.39
C VAL A 78 7.85 3.66 6.10
N ARG A 79 7.30 4.88 6.25
CA ARG A 79 7.81 5.81 7.24
C ARG A 79 7.49 5.14 8.57
N ILE A 80 8.42 4.33 9.03
CA ILE A 80 8.53 4.01 10.45
C ILE A 80 8.71 5.38 11.08
N GLN A 81 7.61 5.98 11.51
CA GLN A 81 7.69 7.07 12.46
C GLN A 81 8.30 6.36 13.67
N PRO A 82 9.56 6.64 14.05
CA PRO A 82 9.97 6.23 15.37
C PRO A 82 8.94 6.92 16.25
N VAL A 83 8.03 6.14 16.84
CA VAL A 83 7.37 6.55 18.06
C VAL A 83 8.56 7.00 18.88
N ALA A 84 8.68 8.32 19.06
CA ALA A 84 9.59 8.84 20.05
C ALA A 84 9.22 8.01 21.25
N ALA A 85 10.11 7.09 21.64
CA ALA A 85 10.03 6.50 22.94
C ALA A 85 9.90 7.75 23.79
N GLY A 86 8.68 8.01 24.27
CA GLY A 86 8.51 8.91 25.38
C GLY A 86 9.60 8.44 26.28
N SER A 87 10.56 9.35 26.51
CA SER A 87 11.65 9.15 27.46
C SER A 87 11.04 8.27 28.54
N PRO A 88 11.63 7.11 28.90
CA PRO A 88 11.16 6.43 30.10
C PRO A 88 11.05 7.56 31.10
N GLU A 89 9.81 7.84 31.54
CA GLU A 89 9.64 8.66 32.71
C GLU A 89 10.64 8.05 33.65
N ALA A 90 11.62 8.87 34.04
CA ALA A 90 12.46 8.55 35.14
C ALA A 90 11.49 8.39 36.30
N SER A 91 10.94 7.18 36.43
CA SER A 91 10.33 6.65 37.61
C SER A 91 11.40 6.90 38.63
N ALA A 92 11.17 7.97 39.39
CA ALA A 92 12.09 8.48 40.37
C ALA A 92 12.58 7.25 41.13
N ALA A 93 13.86 6.91 40.95
CA ALA A 93 14.46 5.91 41.79
C ALA A 93 14.17 6.40 43.21
N PRO A 94 13.41 5.64 44.02
CA PRO A 94 13.09 6.08 45.36
C PRO A 94 14.43 6.36 46.03
N GLU A 95 14.62 7.61 46.44
CA GLU A 95 15.83 8.09 47.07
C GLU A 95 16.17 7.16 48.23
N LYS A 96 17.11 6.23 47.98
CA LYS A 96 17.36 5.12 48.89
C LYS A 96 17.97 5.67 50.18
N GLN A 97 17.17 5.77 51.24
CA GLN A 97 17.66 6.20 52.53
C GLN A 97 18.62 5.16 53.09
N ARG A 98 19.59 5.58 53.90
CA ARG A 98 20.52 4.68 54.59
C ARG A 98 20.18 4.62 56.06
N CYS A 99 20.30 3.43 56.63
CA CYS A 99 20.13 3.20 58.06
C CYS A 99 21.16 4.01 58.86
N LYS A 100 20.69 4.79 59.84
CA LYS A 100 21.55 5.60 60.72
C LYS A 100 22.48 4.77 61.61
N PHE A 101 22.17 3.49 61.81
CA PHE A 101 22.91 2.60 62.72
C PHE A 101 23.91 1.68 62.02
N CYS A 102 23.55 1.07 60.89
CA CYS A 102 24.39 0.09 60.20
C CYS A 102 24.75 0.48 58.76
N GLY A 103 24.23 1.59 58.24
CA GLY A 103 24.49 2.06 56.88
C GLY A 103 23.79 1.26 55.77
N GLY A 104 22.98 0.25 56.11
CA GLY A 104 22.22 -0.54 55.15
C GLY A 104 21.18 0.28 54.37
N THR A 105 20.93 -0.10 53.12
CA THR A 105 19.98 0.57 52.22
C THR A 105 18.54 0.30 52.62
N LEU A 106 17.71 1.35 52.66
CA LEU A 106 16.31 1.34 53.06
C LEU A 106 15.43 1.88 51.93
N GLU A 107 14.21 1.38 51.84
CA GLU A 107 13.15 2.03 51.08
C GLU A 107 12.53 3.16 51.90
N LEU A 108 12.10 4.24 51.24
CA LEU A 108 11.68 5.51 51.85
C LEU A 108 10.58 5.38 52.92
N ASP A 109 9.77 4.32 52.86
CA ASP A 109 8.65 4.09 53.79
C ASP A 109 8.91 2.99 54.83
N SER A 110 10.15 2.49 54.94
CA SER A 110 10.49 1.41 55.87
C SER A 110 10.82 1.92 57.29
N VAL A 111 9.93 1.66 58.25
CA VAL A 111 10.12 2.03 59.67
C VAL A 111 11.26 1.25 60.33
N PHE A 112 11.52 0.02 59.87
CA PHE A 112 12.54 -0.89 60.42
C PHE A 112 13.58 -1.25 59.37
N CYS A 113 14.84 -1.30 59.78
CA CYS A 113 15.92 -1.72 58.89
C CYS A 113 15.92 -3.25 58.68
N PRO A 114 15.90 -3.76 57.45
CA PRO A 114 15.96 -5.20 57.19
C PRO A 114 17.33 -5.81 57.51
N VAL A 115 18.38 -4.98 57.61
CA VAL A 115 19.75 -5.45 57.87
C VAL A 115 20.02 -5.61 59.37
N CYS A 116 19.55 -4.67 60.21
CA CYS A 116 19.85 -4.66 61.64
C CYS A 116 18.62 -4.74 62.56
N GLY A 117 17.41 -4.76 62.01
CA GLY A 117 16.15 -4.85 62.75
C GLY A 117 15.77 -3.61 63.56
N ARG A 118 16.56 -2.52 63.52
CA ARG A 118 16.31 -1.30 64.31
C ARG A 118 15.35 -0.35 63.61
N SER A 119 14.53 0.35 64.40
CA SER A 119 13.62 1.39 63.92
C SER A 119 14.38 2.67 63.53
N GLN A 120 13.95 3.35 62.46
CA GLN A 120 14.55 4.61 61.97
C GLN A 120 13.87 5.89 62.48
N LYS A 121 12.81 5.73 63.26
CA LYS A 121 12.14 6.83 63.96
C LYS A 121 12.98 7.33 65.13
#